data_AF-A0A9E1USC3-F1
#
_entry.id   AF-A0A9E1USC3-F1
#
_cell.length_a   1.000
_cell.length_b   1.000
_cell.length_c   1.000
_cell.angle_alpha   90.00
_cell.angle_beta   90.00
_cell.angle_gamma   90.00
#
_symmetry.space_group_name_H-M   'P 1'
#
loop_
_entity.id
_entity.type
_entity.pdbx_description
1 polymer ?
#
loop_
_entity_poly.entity_id
_entity_poly.type
_entity_poly.pdbx_seq_one_letter_code
_entity_poly.pdbx_strand_id
1 'polypeptide(L)'
;DLRGARVDCSDYSAEAEFALDPCHPMVQEHYRELMQNLLVEAPQIARVSIWSQDSNAGFPWARQLYAGPNGPRMARKRPVRDSVRALMTALRDGGRTVNPDFQATICLAWFQDHEVAGQILPDEISDILSSLPKDIGTSFTVSWAKSETQGASTRLDEERGEKIRSLGWEPQFQVEGLSNWWKPLGPMHGIPHPHLTFDRLRSLRQDGQVRDLVHRGGLQTEVFVPNYINSDVIRAFNLEGAALDLDGFLAERAQTWTGSGSEAEALLQAWQLGDQAVRHVQPVTWTVNFVSGRTLWRRLVRPLVPDQSLLAWEDWRHYRHLEFTVGPTDPAWIDHFYKGWGRMVADDRAVAGVLSIEQDVLPPLAQAIAGLDRMPSLSDTSRDVRDRLRCLYHLLVTDRNLLEAQEAIHACLAENREHPENSVHRQRLAACIDAELANTRDFMGLIQTSPSHLIPETSGEETTYMHKAPFSWQLACKIQGMERHRDDPPGPWFDELTQPGGWTSDLAPQLATLTQSLLERRTTP
;
A
#
# COMPACT_ATOMS: atom_id res chain seq x y z
N ASP A 1 18.03 -31.09 -9.05
CA ASP A 1 17.79 -29.83 -8.31
C ASP A 1 16.45 -29.30 -8.76
N LEU A 2 15.51 -29.09 -7.85
CA LEU A 2 14.14 -28.60 -8.14
C LEU A 2 14.01 -27.08 -7.98
N ARG A 3 15.06 -26.42 -7.45
CA ARG A 3 15.05 -24.98 -7.17
C ARG A 3 14.91 -24.17 -8.45
N GLY A 4 14.10 -23.13 -8.39
CA GLY A 4 13.87 -22.11 -9.40
C GLY A 4 14.55 -20.79 -9.01
N ALA A 5 13.85 -19.68 -9.21
CA ALA A 5 14.35 -18.37 -8.79
C ALA A 5 14.44 -18.27 -7.26
N ARG A 6 15.44 -17.55 -6.78
CA ARG A 6 15.53 -16.95 -5.45
C ARG A 6 14.40 -15.94 -5.28
N VAL A 7 13.66 -16.04 -4.17
CA VAL A 7 12.41 -15.29 -3.93
C VAL A 7 12.49 -14.35 -2.73
N ASP A 8 13.52 -14.48 -1.90
CA ASP A 8 13.72 -13.53 -0.81
C ASP A 8 14.07 -12.14 -1.34
N CYS A 9 13.70 -11.14 -0.56
CA CYS A 9 14.16 -9.79 -0.76
C CYS A 9 15.45 -9.62 0.04
N SER A 10 16.58 -9.52 -0.66
CA SER A 10 17.91 -9.38 -0.02
C SER A 10 18.04 -8.13 0.85
N ASP A 11 17.14 -7.17 0.69
CA ASP A 11 17.06 -5.96 1.53
C ASP A 11 16.51 -6.29 2.94
N TYR A 12 15.86 -7.45 3.12
CA TYR A 12 15.10 -7.80 4.33
C TYR A 12 15.39 -9.20 4.89
N SER A 13 15.93 -10.10 4.06
CA SER A 13 16.25 -11.47 4.46
C SER A 13 17.75 -11.74 4.32
N ALA A 14 18.34 -12.31 5.38
CA ALA A 14 19.68 -12.87 5.32
C ALA A 14 19.70 -14.31 4.75
N GLU A 15 18.54 -14.97 4.71
CA GLU A 15 18.42 -16.35 4.24
C GLU A 15 17.91 -16.38 2.79
N ALA A 16 18.56 -17.20 1.97
CA ALA A 16 18.18 -17.39 0.59
C ALA A 16 17.03 -18.40 0.48
N GLU A 17 15.89 -17.96 -0.03
CA GLU A 17 14.73 -18.80 -0.29
C GLU A 17 14.53 -18.99 -1.78
N PHE A 18 13.97 -20.13 -2.20
CA PHE A 18 13.81 -20.46 -3.62
C PHE A 18 12.40 -20.94 -3.94
N ALA A 19 11.84 -20.46 -5.05
CA ALA A 19 10.70 -21.09 -5.72
C ALA A 19 11.10 -22.44 -6.32
N LEU A 20 10.12 -23.20 -6.79
CA LEU A 20 10.35 -24.38 -7.64
C LEU A 20 10.53 -23.94 -9.11
N ASP A 21 11.37 -24.64 -9.89
CA ASP A 21 11.50 -24.40 -11.34
C ASP A 21 10.28 -24.98 -12.10
N PRO A 22 9.37 -24.17 -12.65
CA PRO A 22 8.14 -24.69 -13.28
C PRO A 22 8.38 -25.50 -14.56
N CYS A 23 9.56 -25.38 -15.16
CA CYS A 23 9.93 -26.19 -16.32
C CYS A 23 10.40 -27.60 -15.94
N HIS A 24 10.65 -27.90 -14.66
CA HIS A 24 11.06 -29.23 -14.24
C HIS A 24 9.86 -30.20 -14.26
N PRO A 25 9.93 -31.38 -14.90
CA PRO A 25 8.78 -32.29 -15.04
C PRO A 25 8.12 -32.67 -13.71
N MET A 26 8.92 -32.96 -12.68
CA MET A 26 8.37 -33.26 -11.34
C MET A 26 7.65 -32.08 -10.69
N VAL A 27 8.05 -30.84 -10.99
CA VAL A 27 7.39 -29.64 -10.47
C VAL A 27 6.05 -29.43 -11.17
N GLN A 28 5.98 -29.67 -12.48
CA GLN A 28 4.71 -29.64 -13.21
C GLN A 28 3.73 -30.69 -12.69
N GLU A 29 4.21 -31.90 -12.42
CA GLU A 29 3.36 -32.94 -11.86
C GLU A 29 2.87 -32.58 -10.46
N HIS A 30 3.75 -32.04 -9.62
CA HIS A 30 3.37 -31.53 -8.31
C HIS A 30 2.25 -30.47 -8.39
N TYR A 31 2.34 -29.52 -9.32
CA TYR A 31 1.28 -28.51 -9.50
C TYR A 31 -0.03 -29.08 -10.08
N ARG A 32 0.03 -30.11 -10.93
CA ARG A 32 -1.18 -30.82 -11.38
C ARG A 32 -1.87 -31.51 -10.22
N GLU A 33 -1.11 -32.29 -9.44
CA GLU A 33 -1.60 -33.00 -8.26
C GLU A 33 -2.16 -32.02 -7.22
N LEU A 34 -1.48 -30.91 -6.97
CA LEU A 34 -1.96 -29.84 -6.07
C LEU A 34 -3.33 -29.33 -6.50
N MET A 35 -3.51 -29.02 -7.78
CA MET A 35 -4.80 -28.51 -8.28
C MET A 35 -5.89 -29.59 -8.25
N GLN A 36 -5.55 -30.83 -8.54
CA GLN A 36 -6.48 -31.95 -8.42
C GLN A 36 -6.98 -32.10 -6.98
N ASN A 37 -6.05 -32.17 -6.03
CA ASN A 37 -6.38 -32.32 -4.62
C ASN A 37 -7.21 -31.14 -4.12
N LEU A 38 -6.84 -29.91 -4.48
CA LEU A 38 -7.59 -28.70 -4.11
C LEU A 38 -9.03 -28.75 -4.65
N LEU A 39 -9.23 -29.11 -5.91
CA LEU A 39 -10.56 -29.13 -6.52
C LEU A 39 -11.38 -30.38 -6.17
N VAL A 40 -10.76 -31.48 -5.75
CA VAL A 40 -11.50 -32.62 -5.16
C VAL A 40 -12.14 -32.18 -3.84
N GLU A 41 -11.40 -31.44 -3.01
CA GLU A 41 -11.90 -30.93 -1.73
C GLU A 41 -12.86 -29.74 -1.91
N ALA A 42 -12.63 -28.90 -2.93
CA ALA A 42 -13.42 -27.71 -3.20
C ALA A 42 -13.80 -27.59 -4.70
N PRO A 43 -14.67 -28.48 -5.21
CA PRO A 43 -15.01 -28.55 -6.65
C PRO A 43 -15.70 -27.29 -7.19
N GLN A 44 -16.31 -26.49 -6.33
CA GLN A 44 -16.94 -25.22 -6.66
C GLN A 44 -15.94 -24.11 -7.05
N ILE A 45 -14.65 -24.28 -6.81
CA ILE A 45 -13.64 -23.33 -7.28
C ILE A 45 -13.57 -23.41 -8.80
N ALA A 46 -14.09 -22.39 -9.48
CA ALA A 46 -14.11 -22.30 -10.94
C ALA A 46 -12.89 -21.57 -11.52
N ARG A 47 -12.17 -20.78 -10.70
CA ARG A 47 -11.07 -19.94 -11.18
C ARG A 47 -9.98 -19.75 -10.13
N VAL A 48 -8.72 -19.73 -10.57
CA VAL A 48 -7.58 -19.20 -9.82
C VAL A 48 -6.91 -18.07 -10.58
N SER A 49 -6.42 -17.07 -9.85
CA SER A 49 -5.56 -16.01 -10.38
C SER A 49 -4.20 -16.09 -9.72
N ILE A 50 -3.16 -16.23 -10.54
CA ILE A 50 -1.77 -16.36 -10.10
C ILE A 50 -1.12 -14.99 -10.15
N TRP A 51 -0.62 -14.54 -9.03
CA TRP A 51 0.22 -13.35 -8.93
C TRP A 51 1.62 -13.79 -8.52
N SER A 52 2.60 -13.49 -9.37
CA SER A 52 4.00 -13.91 -9.24
C SER A 52 4.96 -12.72 -9.31
N GLN A 53 6.24 -12.96 -9.07
CA GLN A 53 7.39 -12.04 -9.07
C GLN A 53 7.42 -10.98 -7.96
N ASP A 54 6.27 -10.44 -7.54
CA ASP A 54 6.18 -9.51 -6.40
C ASP A 54 5.96 -10.24 -5.10
N SER A 55 6.96 -10.18 -4.24
CA SER A 55 6.93 -10.70 -2.85
C SER A 55 6.52 -12.18 -2.78
N ASN A 56 6.64 -12.90 -3.90
CA ASN A 56 6.11 -14.24 -4.11
C ASN A 56 7.07 -15.06 -5.00
N ALA A 57 6.75 -16.34 -5.20
CA ALA A 57 7.47 -17.22 -6.10
C ALA A 57 7.56 -16.64 -7.52
N GLY A 58 8.78 -16.31 -7.96
CA GLY A 58 9.08 -15.76 -9.28
C GLY A 58 9.50 -16.83 -10.29
N PHE A 59 9.64 -16.42 -11.55
CA PHE A 59 10.12 -17.29 -12.63
C PHE A 59 11.63 -17.14 -12.82
N PRO A 60 12.37 -18.25 -13.05
CA PRO A 60 13.81 -18.17 -13.30
C PRO A 60 14.15 -17.16 -14.40
N TRP A 61 15.07 -16.25 -14.10
CA TRP A 61 15.59 -15.22 -14.99
C TRP A 61 14.57 -14.19 -15.49
N ALA A 62 13.39 -14.12 -14.87
CA ALA A 62 12.48 -13.01 -15.07
C ALA A 62 13.12 -11.69 -14.64
N ARG A 63 12.76 -10.60 -15.32
CA ARG A 63 13.47 -9.33 -15.17
C ARG A 63 13.20 -8.62 -13.84
N GLN A 64 11.99 -8.74 -13.31
CA GLN A 64 11.51 -7.96 -12.16
C GLN A 64 11.34 -8.85 -10.92
N LEU A 65 12.44 -9.46 -10.47
CA LEU A 65 12.53 -10.16 -9.19
C LEU A 65 13.22 -9.27 -8.15
N TYR A 66 12.85 -9.38 -6.86
CA TYR A 66 13.50 -8.60 -5.80
C TYR A 66 15.02 -8.80 -5.75
N ALA A 67 15.49 -10.05 -5.78
CA ALA A 67 16.91 -10.38 -5.83
C ALA A 67 17.56 -10.12 -7.22
N GLY A 68 16.82 -9.54 -8.17
CA GLY A 68 17.19 -9.41 -9.57
C GLY A 68 17.08 -10.73 -10.36
N PRO A 69 17.31 -10.71 -11.68
CA PRO A 69 17.17 -11.88 -12.55
C PRO A 69 18.11 -13.02 -12.13
N ASN A 70 17.55 -14.15 -11.71
CA ASN A 70 18.33 -15.24 -11.11
C ASN A 70 17.66 -16.62 -11.32
N GLY A 71 18.36 -17.70 -10.97
CA GLY A 71 17.83 -19.07 -11.00
C GLY A 71 18.89 -20.09 -11.45
N PRO A 72 18.51 -21.36 -11.68
CA PRO A 72 19.46 -22.40 -12.10
C PRO A 72 20.19 -22.02 -13.39
N ARG A 73 21.46 -22.41 -13.49
CA ARG A 73 22.27 -22.15 -14.69
C ARG A 73 21.62 -22.64 -15.98
N MET A 74 20.95 -23.80 -15.92
CA MET A 74 20.26 -24.39 -17.07
C MET A 74 19.02 -23.59 -17.48
N ALA A 75 18.39 -22.87 -16.54
CA ALA A 75 17.24 -22.03 -16.81
C ALA A 75 17.61 -20.75 -17.56
N ARG A 76 18.86 -20.28 -17.46
CA ARG A 76 19.32 -19.00 -18.03
C ARG A 76 19.13 -18.87 -19.54
N LYS A 77 19.15 -19.99 -20.26
CA LYS A 77 18.97 -20.02 -21.71
C LYS A 77 17.52 -20.22 -22.15
N ARG A 78 16.61 -20.46 -21.20
CA ARG A 78 15.19 -20.66 -21.48
C ARG A 78 14.48 -19.31 -21.41
N PRO A 79 13.66 -18.96 -22.40
CA PRO A 79 12.76 -17.81 -22.29
C PRO A 79 11.82 -17.93 -21.08
N VAL A 80 11.56 -16.81 -20.40
CA VAL A 80 10.63 -16.74 -19.24
C VAL A 80 9.23 -17.23 -19.62
N ARG A 81 8.79 -16.95 -20.87
CA ARG A 81 7.54 -17.45 -21.42
C ARG A 81 7.35 -18.96 -21.29
N ASP A 82 8.42 -19.75 -21.37
CA ASP A 82 8.35 -21.21 -21.28
C ASP A 82 8.03 -21.64 -19.84
N SER A 83 8.60 -20.95 -18.84
CA SER A 83 8.31 -21.21 -17.42
C SER A 83 6.90 -20.78 -17.05
N VAL A 84 6.43 -19.63 -17.55
CA VAL A 84 5.04 -19.18 -17.35
C VAL A 84 4.07 -20.16 -17.99
N ARG A 85 4.29 -20.53 -19.26
CA ARG A 85 3.46 -21.51 -19.98
C ARG A 85 3.41 -22.84 -19.22
N ALA A 86 4.56 -23.35 -18.78
CA ALA A 86 4.65 -24.62 -18.08
C ALA A 86 3.84 -24.63 -16.78
N LEU A 87 4.00 -23.61 -15.93
CA LEU A 87 3.23 -23.48 -14.70
C LEU A 87 1.73 -23.40 -14.98
N MET A 88 1.33 -22.45 -15.83
CA MET A 88 -0.09 -22.17 -16.06
C MET A 88 -0.80 -23.34 -16.74
N THR A 89 -0.12 -24.06 -17.63
CA THR A 89 -0.65 -25.29 -18.26
C THR A 89 -0.81 -26.40 -17.23
N ALA A 90 0.18 -26.62 -16.35
CA ALA A 90 0.07 -27.62 -15.29
C ALA A 90 -1.11 -27.33 -14.34
N LEU A 91 -1.28 -26.08 -13.92
CA LEU A 91 -2.40 -25.68 -13.05
C LEU A 91 -3.76 -25.86 -13.74
N ARG A 92 -3.89 -25.40 -14.99
CA ARG A 92 -5.12 -25.54 -15.79
C ARG A 92 -5.47 -27.02 -16.00
N ASP A 93 -4.51 -27.82 -16.44
CA ASP A 93 -4.75 -29.23 -16.79
C ASP A 93 -5.09 -30.05 -15.53
N GLY A 94 -4.38 -29.82 -14.42
CA GLY A 94 -4.70 -30.45 -13.13
C GLY A 94 -6.07 -30.03 -12.60
N GLY A 95 -6.46 -28.77 -12.75
CA GLY A 95 -7.80 -28.34 -12.36
C GLY A 95 -8.89 -28.98 -13.23
N ARG A 96 -8.66 -29.06 -14.54
CA ARG A 96 -9.65 -29.56 -15.51
C ARG A 96 -9.89 -31.06 -15.48
N THR A 97 -9.05 -31.84 -14.83
CA THR A 97 -9.38 -33.26 -14.57
C THR A 97 -10.53 -33.41 -13.58
N VAL A 98 -10.81 -32.40 -12.74
CA VAL A 98 -11.90 -32.41 -11.76
C VAL A 98 -13.05 -31.51 -12.21
N ASN A 99 -12.75 -30.28 -12.63
CA ASN A 99 -13.72 -29.30 -13.11
C ASN A 99 -13.36 -28.88 -14.56
N PRO A 100 -14.02 -29.43 -15.59
CA PRO A 100 -13.72 -29.12 -16.99
C PRO A 100 -13.79 -27.63 -17.36
N ASP A 101 -14.59 -26.84 -16.62
CA ASP A 101 -14.78 -25.41 -16.83
C ASP A 101 -13.76 -24.55 -16.05
N PHE A 102 -12.83 -25.18 -15.33
CA PHE A 102 -11.82 -24.48 -14.55
C PHE A 102 -10.96 -23.53 -15.40
N GLN A 103 -10.77 -22.32 -14.87
CA GLN A 103 -9.99 -21.25 -15.49
C GLN A 103 -8.77 -20.88 -14.63
N ALA A 104 -7.61 -20.74 -15.26
CA ALA A 104 -6.42 -20.17 -14.63
C ALA A 104 -6.11 -18.82 -15.28
N THR A 105 -5.79 -17.82 -14.47
CA THR A 105 -5.38 -16.48 -14.92
C THR A 105 -3.98 -16.18 -14.40
N ILE A 106 -3.12 -15.55 -15.21
CA ILE A 106 -1.82 -15.01 -14.76
C ILE A 106 -1.87 -13.47 -14.68
N CYS A 107 -1.35 -12.91 -13.59
CA CYS A 107 -1.16 -11.47 -13.45
C CYS A 107 0.18 -11.05 -14.05
N LEU A 108 0.14 -10.13 -15.01
CA LEU A 108 1.27 -9.64 -15.80
C LEU A 108 1.86 -8.35 -15.22
N ALA A 109 1.43 -7.92 -14.02
CA ALA A 109 1.80 -6.63 -13.44
C ALA A 109 3.32 -6.44 -13.26
N TRP A 110 4.04 -7.53 -13.00
CA TRP A 110 5.47 -7.57 -12.66
C TRP A 110 6.31 -8.24 -13.75
N PHE A 111 5.86 -8.18 -14.99
CA PHE A 111 6.67 -8.57 -16.15
C PHE A 111 7.06 -7.30 -16.91
N GLN A 112 8.26 -7.30 -17.49
CA GLN A 112 8.73 -6.16 -18.27
C GLN A 112 7.91 -6.00 -19.56
N ASP A 113 7.33 -4.83 -19.79
CA ASP A 113 6.57 -4.52 -21.00
C ASP A 113 7.40 -3.86 -22.09
N HIS A 114 8.25 -2.87 -21.79
CA HIS A 114 9.40 -2.38 -22.60
C HIS A 114 9.99 -1.13 -21.93
N GLU A 115 11.16 -0.67 -22.38
CA GLU A 115 11.84 0.58 -22.04
C GLU A 115 11.83 1.01 -20.55
N VAL A 116 12.88 0.66 -19.82
CA VAL A 116 13.22 1.32 -18.55
C VAL A 116 14.40 2.24 -18.81
N ALA A 117 14.23 3.54 -18.58
CA ALA A 117 15.30 4.54 -18.65
C ALA A 117 16.06 4.56 -20.01
N GLY A 118 15.34 4.48 -21.14
CA GLY A 118 15.95 4.59 -22.48
C GLY A 118 16.65 3.33 -22.98
N GLN A 119 16.59 2.21 -22.24
CA GLN A 119 17.12 0.92 -22.70
C GLN A 119 16.03 0.05 -23.32
N ILE A 120 16.21 -0.34 -24.58
CA ILE A 120 15.35 -1.34 -25.23
C ILE A 120 15.60 -2.70 -24.57
N LEU A 121 14.73 -3.06 -23.62
CA LEU A 121 14.72 -4.37 -22.98
C LEU A 121 13.75 -5.32 -23.70
N PRO A 122 14.00 -6.65 -23.66
CA PRO A 122 13.05 -7.63 -24.19
C PRO A 122 11.68 -7.50 -23.51
N ASP A 123 10.62 -7.44 -24.32
CA ASP A 123 9.23 -7.38 -23.90
C ASP A 123 8.74 -8.76 -23.42
N GLU A 124 8.80 -9.01 -22.12
CA GLU A 124 8.37 -10.28 -21.52
C GLU A 124 6.86 -10.47 -21.68
N ILE A 125 6.06 -9.41 -21.61
CA ILE A 125 4.60 -9.49 -21.75
C ILE A 125 4.23 -10.04 -23.14
N SER A 126 4.72 -9.42 -24.21
CA SER A 126 4.44 -9.88 -25.57
C SER A 126 4.93 -11.31 -25.80
N ASP A 127 6.11 -11.65 -25.28
CA ASP A 127 6.68 -12.98 -25.42
C ASP A 127 5.85 -14.05 -24.70
N ILE A 128 5.37 -13.77 -23.49
CA ILE A 128 4.46 -14.63 -22.73
C ILE A 128 3.14 -14.81 -23.47
N LEU A 129 2.51 -13.72 -23.89
CA LEU A 129 1.22 -13.71 -24.58
C LEU A 129 1.25 -14.42 -25.94
N SER A 130 2.38 -14.38 -26.64
CA SER A 130 2.58 -15.14 -27.89
C SER A 130 2.60 -16.65 -27.65
N SER A 131 2.89 -17.05 -26.41
CA SER A 131 3.16 -18.42 -26.05
C SER A 131 2.00 -19.06 -25.26
N LEU A 132 1.23 -18.28 -24.52
CA LEU A 132 0.26 -18.79 -23.58
C LEU A 132 -0.97 -19.36 -24.33
N PRO A 133 -1.49 -20.54 -23.94
CA PRO A 133 -2.76 -21.04 -24.45
C PRO A 133 -3.88 -20.01 -24.26
N LYS A 134 -4.70 -19.79 -25.30
CA LYS A 134 -5.75 -18.75 -25.34
C LYS A 134 -6.89 -18.96 -24.34
N ASP A 135 -6.97 -20.14 -23.75
CA ASP A 135 -7.94 -20.52 -22.71
C ASP A 135 -7.43 -20.28 -21.28
N ILE A 136 -6.21 -19.75 -21.13
CA ILE A 136 -5.66 -19.25 -19.86
C ILE A 136 -5.84 -17.74 -19.83
N GLY A 137 -6.52 -17.21 -18.83
CA GLY A 137 -6.78 -15.78 -18.68
C GLY A 137 -5.52 -14.98 -18.39
N THR A 138 -5.60 -13.67 -18.64
CA THR A 138 -4.53 -12.73 -18.30
C THR A 138 -5.12 -11.54 -17.57
N SER A 139 -4.36 -11.01 -16.62
CA SER A 139 -4.75 -9.83 -15.86
C SER A 139 -3.54 -8.93 -15.64
N PHE A 140 -3.75 -7.68 -15.25
CA PHE A 140 -2.67 -6.80 -14.84
C PHE A 140 -3.19 -5.81 -13.79
N THR A 141 -2.29 -5.33 -12.94
CA THR A 141 -2.61 -4.26 -12.00
C THR A 141 -2.51 -2.94 -12.74
N VAL A 142 -3.58 -2.17 -12.66
CA VAL A 142 -3.69 -0.86 -13.29
C VAL A 142 -3.68 0.22 -12.21
N SER A 143 -2.97 1.31 -12.50
CA SER A 143 -2.95 2.49 -11.66
C SER A 143 -3.95 3.51 -12.17
N TRP A 144 -4.42 4.37 -11.27
CA TRP A 144 -5.06 5.61 -11.68
C TRP A 144 -3.99 6.53 -12.28
N ALA A 145 -4.28 7.17 -13.40
CA ALA A 145 -3.35 8.08 -14.08
C ALA A 145 -2.84 9.15 -13.11
N LYS A 146 -1.66 9.73 -13.35
CA LYS A 146 -1.23 10.88 -12.54
C LYS A 146 -2.19 12.04 -12.82
N SER A 147 -2.72 12.65 -11.76
CA SER A 147 -3.53 13.86 -11.89
C SER A 147 -2.61 15.03 -12.26
N GLU A 148 -3.01 15.84 -13.25
CA GLU A 148 -2.30 17.10 -13.59
C GLU A 148 -2.54 18.18 -12.53
N THR A 149 -3.64 18.07 -11.77
CA THR A 149 -3.97 18.89 -10.60
C THR A 149 -3.66 18.13 -9.30
N GLN A 150 -3.40 18.83 -8.19
CA GLN A 150 -3.28 18.19 -6.87
C GLN A 150 -4.56 17.37 -6.57
N GLY A 151 -4.42 16.05 -6.42
CA GLY A 151 -5.56 15.17 -6.13
C GLY A 151 -5.46 13.75 -6.70
N ALA A 152 -6.39 12.90 -6.29
CA ALA A 152 -6.56 11.54 -6.73
C ALA A 152 -7.18 11.53 -8.12
N SER A 153 -6.50 10.93 -9.08
CA SER A 153 -7.08 10.76 -10.40
C SER A 153 -8.24 9.77 -10.38
N THR A 154 -9.23 10.09 -11.22
CA THR A 154 -10.35 9.22 -11.56
C THR A 154 -10.13 8.52 -12.90
N ARG A 155 -9.16 8.96 -13.70
CA ARG A 155 -8.85 8.40 -15.02
C ARG A 155 -7.96 7.17 -14.88
N LEU A 156 -8.28 6.13 -15.64
CA LEU A 156 -7.50 4.91 -15.71
C LEU A 156 -6.24 5.10 -16.59
N ASP A 157 -5.12 4.49 -16.19
CA ASP A 157 -3.98 4.31 -17.08
C ASP A 157 -4.21 3.07 -17.97
N GLU A 158 -4.57 3.31 -19.22
CA GLU A 158 -5.02 2.26 -20.15
C GLU A 158 -3.90 1.69 -21.02
N GLU A 159 -2.71 2.29 -21.03
CA GLU A 159 -1.64 1.99 -21.98
C GLU A 159 -1.32 0.49 -22.05
N ARG A 160 -1.14 -0.13 -20.88
CA ARG A 160 -0.86 -1.57 -20.79
C ARG A 160 -2.06 -2.42 -21.23
N GLY A 161 -3.29 -1.97 -20.95
CA GLY A 161 -4.51 -2.65 -21.39
C GLY A 161 -4.69 -2.61 -22.90
N GLU A 162 -4.47 -1.45 -23.53
CA GLU A 162 -4.51 -1.25 -24.98
C GLU A 162 -3.44 -2.11 -25.67
N LYS A 163 -2.22 -2.15 -25.12
CA LYS A 163 -1.16 -3.04 -25.62
C LYS A 163 -1.60 -4.50 -25.61
N ILE A 164 -2.13 -5.01 -24.50
CA ILE A 164 -2.58 -6.40 -24.40
C ILE A 164 -3.71 -6.68 -25.41
N ARG A 165 -4.66 -5.74 -25.56
CA ARG A 165 -5.73 -5.82 -26.58
C ARG A 165 -5.19 -5.86 -28.00
N SER A 166 -4.16 -5.07 -28.31
CA SER A 166 -3.51 -5.07 -29.64
C SER A 166 -2.88 -6.42 -30.00
N LEU A 167 -2.53 -7.23 -29.00
CA LEU A 167 -2.01 -8.60 -29.15
C LEU A 167 -3.13 -9.67 -29.23
N GLY A 168 -4.39 -9.24 -29.32
CA GLY A 168 -5.55 -10.12 -29.46
C GLY A 168 -5.92 -10.84 -28.16
N TRP A 169 -5.82 -10.16 -27.02
CA TRP A 169 -6.19 -10.64 -25.69
C TRP A 169 -7.14 -9.64 -25.02
N GLU A 170 -8.17 -10.11 -24.31
CA GLU A 170 -8.97 -9.24 -23.43
C GLU A 170 -8.49 -9.45 -21.98
N PRO A 171 -7.78 -8.49 -21.38
CA PRO A 171 -7.25 -8.64 -20.04
C PRO A 171 -8.31 -8.33 -18.97
N GLN A 172 -8.15 -8.98 -17.81
CA GLN A 172 -8.84 -8.58 -16.59
C GLN A 172 -8.08 -7.43 -15.92
N PHE A 173 -8.79 -6.36 -15.58
CA PHE A 173 -8.19 -5.19 -14.95
C PHE A 173 -8.21 -5.37 -13.45
N GLN A 174 -7.05 -5.40 -12.81
CA GLN A 174 -6.94 -5.45 -11.36
C GLN A 174 -6.79 -4.03 -10.81
N VAL A 175 -7.85 -3.50 -10.21
CA VAL A 175 -7.91 -2.13 -9.70
C VAL A 175 -7.95 -2.11 -8.18
N GLU A 176 -7.44 -1.05 -7.57
CA GLU A 176 -7.47 -0.84 -6.14
C GLU A 176 -8.20 0.45 -5.77
N GLY A 177 -8.75 0.51 -4.56
CA GLY A 177 -9.36 1.72 -4.02
C GLY A 177 -10.72 2.05 -4.60
N LEU A 178 -11.54 1.05 -4.93
CA LEU A 178 -12.96 1.26 -5.20
C LEU A 178 -13.80 1.21 -3.93
N SER A 179 -13.71 0.12 -3.15
CA SER A 179 -14.45 0.02 -1.88
C SER A 179 -13.67 0.71 -0.78
N ASN A 180 -12.52 0.16 -0.38
CA ASN A 180 -11.64 0.76 0.61
C ASN A 180 -10.30 1.12 -0.03
N TRP A 181 -9.79 2.32 0.25
CA TRP A 181 -8.53 2.77 -0.31
C TRP A 181 -7.34 2.28 0.52
N TRP A 182 -7.24 0.96 0.61
CA TRP A 182 -6.34 0.24 1.51
C TRP A 182 -4.87 0.64 1.38
N LYS A 183 -4.36 0.82 0.16
CA LYS A 183 -2.93 1.11 -0.02
C LYS A 183 -2.51 2.47 0.57
N PRO A 184 -3.13 3.61 0.17
CA PRO A 184 -2.77 4.91 0.74
C PRO A 184 -3.29 5.12 2.17
N LEU A 185 -4.42 4.52 2.55
CA LEU A 185 -5.13 4.86 3.81
C LEU A 185 -5.28 3.70 4.79
N GLY A 186 -4.82 2.49 4.43
CA GLY A 186 -4.76 1.36 5.34
C GLY A 186 -3.85 1.64 6.54
N PRO A 187 -4.03 0.94 7.67
CA PRO A 187 -4.83 -0.26 7.80
C PRO A 187 -6.32 -0.02 8.11
N MET A 188 -6.80 1.22 8.03
CA MET A 188 -8.18 1.53 8.43
C MET A 188 -9.25 0.81 7.59
N HIS A 189 -10.33 0.41 8.27
CA HIS A 189 -11.54 -0.12 7.64
C HIS A 189 -12.55 0.99 7.29
N GLY A 190 -13.20 0.87 6.13
CA GLY A 190 -14.47 1.55 5.85
C GLY A 190 -14.40 3.07 5.63
N ILE A 191 -13.34 3.59 5.01
CA ILE A 191 -13.23 5.04 4.77
C ILE A 191 -14.29 5.50 3.76
N PRO A 192 -15.23 6.38 4.10
CA PRO A 192 -16.28 6.80 3.16
C PRO A 192 -15.72 7.72 2.08
N HIS A 193 -15.98 7.39 0.81
CA HIS A 193 -15.67 8.20 -0.37
C HIS A 193 -16.58 7.81 -1.55
N PRO A 194 -17.90 8.02 -1.42
CA PRO A 194 -18.88 7.52 -2.38
C PRO A 194 -18.79 8.18 -3.76
N HIS A 195 -18.46 9.48 -3.84
CA HIS A 195 -18.31 10.17 -5.12
C HIS A 195 -17.07 9.71 -5.87
N LEU A 196 -15.94 9.52 -5.18
CA LEU A 196 -14.72 8.99 -5.78
C LEU A 196 -14.91 7.55 -6.25
N THR A 197 -15.64 6.74 -5.47
CA THR A 197 -16.03 5.38 -5.85
C THR A 197 -16.82 5.39 -7.15
N PHE A 198 -17.87 6.21 -7.23
CA PHE A 198 -18.69 6.36 -8.43
C PHE A 198 -17.90 6.84 -9.65
N ASP A 199 -17.10 7.90 -9.50
CA ASP A 199 -16.29 8.46 -10.58
C ASP A 199 -15.31 7.42 -11.16
N ARG A 200 -14.67 6.63 -10.28
CA ARG A 200 -13.75 5.56 -10.69
C ARG A 200 -14.47 4.42 -11.40
N LEU A 201 -15.64 4.00 -10.92
CA LEU A 201 -16.48 3.00 -11.60
C LEU A 201 -16.94 3.50 -12.97
N ARG A 202 -17.32 4.77 -13.07
CA ARG A 202 -17.68 5.40 -14.34
C ARG A 202 -16.51 5.40 -15.32
N SER A 203 -15.31 5.80 -14.89
CA SER A 203 -14.12 5.79 -15.76
C SER A 203 -13.75 4.38 -16.22
N LEU A 204 -13.79 3.38 -15.33
CA LEU A 204 -13.56 1.98 -15.70
C LEU A 204 -14.52 1.50 -16.79
N ARG A 205 -15.80 1.88 -16.70
CA ARG A 205 -16.83 1.43 -17.63
C ARG A 205 -16.86 2.21 -18.95
N GLN A 206 -16.69 3.53 -18.90
CA GLN A 206 -16.80 4.41 -20.07
C GLN A 206 -15.49 4.56 -20.81
N ASP A 207 -14.40 4.85 -20.10
CA ASP A 207 -13.09 5.13 -20.71
C ASP A 207 -12.35 3.82 -20.98
N GLY A 208 -12.14 3.00 -19.94
CA GLY A 208 -11.33 1.78 -20.03
C GLY A 208 -11.98 0.60 -20.76
N GLN A 209 -13.28 0.73 -21.08
CA GLN A 209 -14.12 -0.34 -21.62
C GLN A 209 -13.93 -1.66 -20.85
N VAL A 210 -13.74 -1.58 -19.54
CA VAL A 210 -13.36 -2.71 -18.70
C VAL A 210 -14.56 -3.66 -18.60
N ARG A 211 -14.38 -4.88 -19.13
CA ARG A 211 -15.39 -5.94 -19.07
C ARG A 211 -15.27 -6.77 -17.81
N ASP A 212 -14.04 -7.19 -17.50
CA ASP A 212 -13.72 -8.04 -16.36
C ASP A 212 -12.85 -7.28 -15.35
N LEU A 213 -13.44 -7.01 -14.18
CA LEU A 213 -12.81 -6.28 -13.09
C LEU A 213 -12.41 -7.23 -11.96
N VAL A 214 -11.16 -7.13 -11.52
CA VAL A 214 -10.70 -7.73 -10.26
C VAL A 214 -10.49 -6.60 -9.27
N HIS A 215 -11.37 -6.48 -8.30
CA HIS A 215 -11.21 -5.48 -7.25
C HIS A 215 -10.20 -5.97 -6.19
N ARG A 216 -8.97 -5.46 -6.28
CA ARG A 216 -7.90 -5.71 -5.31
C ARG A 216 -8.14 -4.88 -4.04
N GLY A 217 -8.04 -5.56 -2.90
CA GLY A 217 -8.43 -5.01 -1.59
C GLY A 217 -9.83 -5.43 -1.15
N GLY A 218 -10.62 -6.06 -2.03
CA GLY A 218 -11.92 -6.65 -1.71
C GLY A 218 -13.00 -5.63 -1.36
N LEU A 219 -14.23 -6.11 -1.18
CA LEU A 219 -15.31 -5.31 -0.61
C LEU A 219 -15.25 -5.38 0.90
N GLN A 220 -15.48 -4.27 1.59
CA GLN A 220 -15.61 -4.31 3.06
C GLN A 220 -16.88 -5.08 3.42
N THR A 221 -16.79 -5.96 4.41
CA THR A 221 -17.92 -6.77 4.88
C THR A 221 -18.78 -5.94 5.83
N GLU A 222 -20.09 -6.16 5.79
CA GLU A 222 -21.05 -5.49 6.68
C GLU A 222 -20.83 -5.86 8.16
N VAL A 223 -20.09 -6.95 8.43
CA VAL A 223 -19.68 -7.36 9.78
C VAL A 223 -18.70 -6.36 10.39
N PHE A 224 -17.75 -5.83 9.61
CA PHE A 224 -16.75 -4.88 10.10
C PHE A 224 -17.12 -3.42 9.81
N VAL A 225 -17.90 -3.20 8.75
CA VAL A 225 -18.31 -1.88 8.27
C VAL A 225 -19.80 -1.92 7.93
N PRO A 226 -20.69 -1.85 8.95
CA PRO A 226 -22.13 -1.85 8.70
C PRO A 226 -22.54 -0.59 7.92
N ASN A 227 -23.53 -0.73 7.03
CA ASN A 227 -24.04 0.39 6.21
C ASN A 227 -22.94 1.17 5.45
N TYR A 228 -21.98 0.45 4.85
CA TYR A 228 -20.87 1.11 4.17
C TYR A 228 -21.27 1.71 2.83
N ILE A 229 -21.28 3.04 2.76
CA ILE A 229 -21.81 3.74 1.59
C ILE A 229 -21.09 3.42 0.27
N ASN A 230 -19.78 3.17 0.29
CA ASN A 230 -19.05 2.82 -0.93
C ASN A 230 -19.50 1.46 -1.50
N SER A 231 -19.78 0.48 -0.64
CA SER A 231 -20.32 -0.82 -1.07
C SER A 231 -21.72 -0.67 -1.66
N ASP A 232 -22.54 0.21 -1.08
CA ASP A 232 -23.88 0.52 -1.59
C ASP A 232 -23.82 1.23 -2.96
N VAL A 233 -22.89 2.16 -3.16
CA VAL A 233 -22.62 2.79 -4.47
C VAL A 233 -22.16 1.76 -5.49
N ILE A 234 -21.22 0.85 -5.14
CA ILE A 234 -20.78 -0.23 -6.04
C ILE A 234 -21.97 -1.12 -6.43
N ARG A 235 -22.84 -1.45 -5.48
CA ARG A 235 -24.04 -2.28 -5.73
C ARG A 235 -25.02 -1.58 -6.66
N ALA A 236 -25.34 -0.31 -6.40
CA ALA A 236 -26.25 0.49 -7.23
C ALA A 236 -25.69 0.69 -8.64
N PHE A 237 -24.40 1.01 -8.77
CA PHE A 237 -23.74 1.17 -10.06
C PHE A 237 -23.72 -0.13 -10.88
N ASN A 238 -23.60 -1.30 -10.24
CA ASN A 238 -23.69 -2.58 -10.97
C ASN A 238 -25.07 -2.83 -11.58
N LEU A 239 -26.14 -2.25 -11.00
CA LEU A 239 -27.51 -2.36 -11.51
C LEU A 239 -27.82 -1.28 -12.56
N GLU A 240 -27.49 -0.03 -12.27
CA GLU A 240 -27.92 1.15 -13.05
C GLU A 240 -26.83 1.68 -13.99
N GLY A 241 -25.59 1.27 -13.79
CA GLY A 241 -24.44 1.75 -14.53
C GLY A 241 -24.19 3.25 -14.35
N ALA A 242 -23.67 3.89 -15.40
CA ALA A 242 -23.36 5.32 -15.39
C ALA A 242 -24.58 6.25 -15.35
N ALA A 243 -25.80 5.71 -15.43
CA ALA A 243 -27.05 6.47 -15.37
C ALA A 243 -27.57 6.67 -13.93
N LEU A 244 -26.92 6.06 -12.93
CA LEU A 244 -27.27 6.21 -11.52
C LEU A 244 -27.26 7.70 -11.11
N ASP A 245 -28.36 8.18 -10.55
CA ASP A 245 -28.45 9.47 -9.86
C ASP A 245 -27.77 9.33 -8.49
N LEU A 246 -26.47 9.57 -8.45
CA LEU A 246 -25.67 9.39 -7.24
C LEU A 246 -26.15 10.28 -6.09
N ASP A 247 -26.45 11.55 -6.34
CA ASP A 247 -26.81 12.48 -5.27
C ASP A 247 -28.19 12.15 -4.69
N GLY A 248 -29.15 11.80 -5.55
CA GLY A 248 -30.46 11.28 -5.12
C GLY A 248 -30.33 9.99 -4.31
N PHE A 249 -29.51 9.05 -4.78
CA PHE A 249 -29.23 7.79 -4.09
C PHE A 249 -28.60 8.02 -2.71
N LEU A 250 -27.59 8.88 -2.61
CA LEU A 250 -26.95 9.21 -1.34
C LEU A 250 -27.94 9.84 -0.37
N ALA A 251 -28.79 10.75 -0.85
CA ALA A 251 -29.80 11.40 -0.02
C ALA A 251 -30.83 10.40 0.54
N GLU A 252 -31.31 9.46 -0.29
CA GLU A 252 -32.20 8.38 0.15
C GLU A 252 -31.54 7.49 1.22
N ARG A 253 -30.26 7.11 1.01
CA ARG A 253 -29.51 6.30 1.98
C ARG A 253 -29.33 7.03 3.31
N ALA A 254 -28.95 8.30 3.27
CA ALA A 254 -28.80 9.11 4.47
C ALA A 254 -30.13 9.21 5.25
N GLN A 255 -31.26 9.44 4.57
CA GLN A 255 -32.57 9.47 5.22
C GLN A 255 -32.96 8.12 5.83
N THR A 256 -32.64 7.02 5.14
CA THR A 256 -32.96 5.66 5.59
C THR A 256 -32.12 5.23 6.80
N TRP A 257 -30.88 5.70 6.89
CA TRP A 257 -29.91 5.29 7.92
C TRP A 257 -29.84 6.19 9.15
N THR A 258 -30.64 7.26 9.17
CA THR A 258 -30.62 8.26 10.25
C THR A 258 -32.01 8.42 10.88
N GLY A 259 -32.05 9.02 12.07
CA GLY A 259 -33.30 9.21 12.80
C GLY A 259 -34.03 10.52 12.46
N SER A 260 -33.39 11.43 11.73
CA SER A 260 -33.93 12.76 11.43
C SER A 260 -33.35 13.36 10.15
N GLY A 261 -34.09 14.27 9.52
CA GLY A 261 -33.62 14.98 8.32
C GLY A 261 -32.34 15.79 8.54
N SER A 262 -32.20 16.46 9.68
CA SER A 262 -30.98 17.21 10.02
C SER A 262 -29.75 16.31 10.19
N GLU A 263 -29.95 15.10 10.72
CA GLU A 263 -28.87 14.12 10.82
C GLU A 263 -28.50 13.57 9.44
N ALA A 264 -29.50 13.29 8.58
CA ALA A 264 -29.26 12.88 7.19
C ALA A 264 -28.44 13.92 6.42
N GLU A 265 -28.76 15.21 6.56
CA GLU A 265 -27.99 16.31 5.96
C GLU A 265 -26.55 16.36 6.48
N ALA A 266 -26.35 16.19 7.79
CA ALA A 266 -25.02 16.13 8.39
C ALA A 266 -24.20 14.92 7.88
N LEU A 267 -24.85 13.76 7.72
CA LEU A 267 -24.24 12.54 7.19
C LEU A 267 -23.82 12.71 5.72
N LEU A 268 -24.68 13.31 4.88
CA LEU A 268 -24.36 13.63 3.49
C LEU A 268 -23.14 14.56 3.41
N GLN A 269 -23.14 15.62 4.22
CA GLN A 269 -22.03 16.55 4.26
C GLN A 269 -20.73 15.86 4.72
N ALA A 270 -20.83 14.94 5.69
CA ALA A 270 -19.69 14.18 6.16
C ALA A 270 -19.11 13.25 5.08
N TRP A 271 -19.96 12.60 4.29
CA TRP A 271 -19.50 11.81 3.14
C TRP A 271 -18.82 12.67 2.08
N GLN A 272 -19.38 13.83 1.75
CA GLN A 272 -18.79 14.74 0.76
C GLN A 272 -17.42 15.27 1.22
N LEU A 273 -17.32 15.72 2.47
CA LEU A 273 -16.06 16.23 3.03
C LEU A 273 -15.03 15.12 3.24
N GLY A 274 -15.47 13.92 3.64
CA GLY A 274 -14.60 12.74 3.72
C GLY A 274 -14.04 12.36 2.35
N ASP A 275 -14.88 12.34 1.31
CA ASP A 275 -14.48 12.12 -0.07
C ASP A 275 -13.48 13.17 -0.55
N GLN A 276 -13.75 14.46 -0.27
CA GLN A 276 -12.83 15.55 -0.56
C GLN A 276 -11.46 15.33 0.09
N ALA A 277 -11.41 15.02 1.39
CA ALA A 277 -10.14 14.78 2.08
C ALA A 277 -9.38 13.60 1.45
N VAL A 278 -10.10 12.50 1.22
CA VAL A 278 -9.57 11.27 0.62
C VAL A 278 -8.95 11.56 -0.74
N ARG A 279 -9.60 12.35 -1.61
CA ARG A 279 -9.04 12.76 -2.91
C ARG A 279 -7.73 13.52 -2.79
N HIS A 280 -7.47 14.23 -1.71
CA HIS A 280 -6.24 15.01 -1.58
C HIS A 280 -5.08 14.24 -0.94
N VAL A 281 -5.32 13.03 -0.42
CA VAL A 281 -4.23 12.23 0.16
C VAL A 281 -3.25 11.78 -0.93
N GLN A 282 -1.99 12.21 -0.78
CA GLN A 282 -0.88 11.85 -1.65
C GLN A 282 0.19 11.05 -0.87
N PRO A 283 0.46 9.79 -1.25
CA PRO A 283 1.59 9.06 -0.71
C PRO A 283 2.92 9.77 -1.01
N VAL A 284 3.67 10.13 0.03
CA VAL A 284 5.05 10.60 -0.04
C VAL A 284 5.96 9.42 -0.39
N THR A 285 5.88 8.33 0.37
CA THR A 285 6.55 7.07 0.03
C THR A 285 5.87 5.90 0.72
N TRP A 286 6.09 4.70 0.20
CA TRP A 286 5.48 3.48 0.71
C TRP A 286 5.90 3.12 2.14
N THR A 287 7.07 3.59 2.62
CA THR A 287 7.58 3.32 3.98
C THR A 287 7.12 4.33 5.04
N VAL A 288 6.39 5.38 4.63
CA VAL A 288 5.98 6.47 5.52
C VAL A 288 4.46 6.57 5.61
N ASN A 289 3.80 7.33 4.74
CA ASN A 289 2.37 7.62 4.80
C ASN A 289 1.56 6.71 3.86
N PHE A 290 1.81 5.40 3.98
CA PHE A 290 1.16 4.33 3.23
C PHE A 290 0.83 3.20 4.19
N VAL A 291 -0.03 2.26 3.79
CA VAL A 291 -0.36 1.11 4.65
C VAL A 291 0.87 0.37 5.12
N SER A 292 1.85 0.23 4.24
CA SER A 292 3.09 -0.43 4.55
C SER A 292 3.88 0.31 5.62
N GLY A 293 4.01 1.64 5.55
CA GLY A 293 4.58 2.43 6.64
C GLY A 293 3.84 2.21 7.96
N ARG A 294 2.50 2.34 7.93
CA ARG A 294 1.67 2.22 9.14
C ARG A 294 1.72 0.83 9.78
N THR A 295 1.78 -0.24 8.98
CA THR A 295 1.79 -1.63 9.49
C THR A 295 3.17 -2.29 9.46
N LEU A 296 3.86 -2.36 8.31
CA LEU A 296 5.16 -3.03 8.16
C LEU A 296 6.31 -2.27 8.85
N TRP A 297 6.27 -0.93 8.91
CA TRP A 297 7.22 -0.12 9.71
C TRP A 297 6.64 0.29 11.07
N ARG A 298 5.45 -0.22 11.41
CA ARG A 298 4.77 0.01 12.70
C ARG A 298 4.67 1.49 13.08
N ARG A 299 4.63 2.42 12.11
CA ARG A 299 4.69 3.87 12.38
C ARG A 299 3.54 4.38 13.27
N LEU A 300 2.41 3.66 13.32
CA LEU A 300 1.30 4.00 14.21
C LEU A 300 1.61 3.80 15.69
N VAL A 301 2.44 2.80 16.02
CA VAL A 301 2.71 2.36 17.40
C VAL A 301 4.17 2.53 17.82
N ARG A 302 5.05 2.82 16.85
CA ARG A 302 6.41 3.23 17.11
C ARG A 302 6.45 4.63 17.74
N PRO A 303 7.16 4.82 18.88
CA PRO A 303 7.40 6.14 19.47
C PRO A 303 8.02 7.10 18.46
N LEU A 304 7.51 8.33 18.38
CA LEU A 304 8.14 9.42 17.64
C LEU A 304 8.98 10.24 18.62
N VAL A 305 10.31 10.08 18.56
CA VAL A 305 11.28 10.63 19.52
C VAL A 305 12.42 11.34 18.79
N PRO A 306 13.17 12.25 19.44
CA PRO A 306 14.29 12.98 18.83
C PRO A 306 15.42 12.07 18.35
N ASP A 307 15.65 10.96 19.03
CA ASP A 307 16.68 9.97 18.70
C ASP A 307 16.17 8.55 18.95
N GLN A 308 15.93 7.81 17.87
CA GLN A 308 15.43 6.43 17.89
C GLN A 308 16.47 5.42 18.39
N SER A 309 17.76 5.76 18.38
CA SER A 309 18.85 4.90 18.85
C SER A 309 18.92 4.82 20.38
N LEU A 310 18.30 5.79 21.08
CA LEU A 310 18.23 5.82 22.55
C LEU A 310 17.10 4.97 23.12
N LEU A 311 16.21 4.43 22.28
CA LEU A 311 15.12 3.56 22.71
C LEU A 311 15.66 2.25 23.30
N ALA A 312 15.26 1.93 24.53
CA ALA A 312 15.59 0.69 25.21
C ALA A 312 14.66 -0.45 24.79
N TRP A 313 14.99 -1.68 25.20
CA TRP A 313 14.17 -2.87 24.90
C TRP A 313 12.71 -2.70 25.32
N GLU A 314 12.48 -2.06 26.47
CA GLU A 314 11.16 -1.75 27.00
C GLU A 314 10.32 -0.89 26.05
N ASP A 315 10.97 0.03 25.32
CA ASP A 315 10.33 0.94 24.37
C ASP A 315 9.91 0.24 23.08
N TRP A 316 10.65 -0.78 22.63
CA TRP A 316 10.45 -1.34 21.30
C TRP A 316 10.04 -2.81 21.23
N ARG A 317 10.10 -3.56 22.34
CA ARG A 317 9.77 -5.00 22.40
C ARG A 317 8.41 -5.36 21.79
N HIS A 318 7.47 -4.42 21.76
CA HIS A 318 6.09 -4.63 21.34
C HIS A 318 5.85 -4.41 19.83
N TYR A 319 6.78 -3.84 19.08
CA TYR A 319 6.58 -3.59 17.64
C TYR A 319 7.76 -4.01 16.76
N ARG A 320 8.99 -3.95 17.28
CA ARG A 320 10.20 -3.99 16.45
C ARG A 320 10.56 -5.35 15.87
N HIS A 321 10.15 -6.43 16.53
CA HIS A 321 10.25 -7.80 15.97
C HIS A 321 9.31 -8.03 14.77
N LEU A 322 8.43 -7.08 14.48
CA LEU A 322 7.50 -7.10 13.35
C LEU A 322 7.84 -6.03 12.29
N GLU A 323 8.89 -5.24 12.52
CA GLU A 323 9.34 -4.23 11.56
C GLU A 323 10.01 -4.89 10.36
N PHE A 324 9.66 -4.43 9.16
CA PHE A 324 10.21 -4.91 7.91
C PHE A 324 11.57 -4.25 7.59
N THR A 325 12.60 -4.57 8.39
CA THR A 325 13.97 -4.03 8.29
C THR A 325 15.03 -5.08 8.67
N VAL A 326 16.27 -4.92 8.21
CA VAL A 326 17.41 -5.84 8.50
C VAL A 326 18.02 -5.68 9.90
N GLY A 327 17.26 -5.12 10.84
CA GLY A 327 17.67 -4.95 12.24
C GLY A 327 18.50 -3.68 12.50
N PRO A 328 19.29 -3.63 13.59
CA PRO A 328 19.89 -2.38 14.10
C PRO A 328 20.99 -1.77 13.22
N THR A 329 21.37 -2.44 12.13
CA THR A 329 22.37 -1.92 11.17
C THR A 329 21.75 -1.16 10.01
N ASP A 330 20.41 -1.23 9.84
CA ASP A 330 19.70 -0.47 8.81
C ASP A 330 19.49 0.98 9.28
N PRO A 331 19.82 2.01 8.49
CA PRO A 331 19.42 3.38 8.80
C PRO A 331 17.92 3.56 9.08
N ALA A 332 17.06 2.73 8.49
CA ALA A 332 15.61 2.72 8.77
C ALA A 332 15.26 2.41 10.25
N TRP A 333 16.21 1.85 10.99
CA TRP A 333 16.11 1.61 12.42
C TRP A 333 16.15 2.90 13.22
N ILE A 334 16.88 3.91 12.75
CA ILE A 334 17.03 5.20 13.45
C ILE A 334 16.29 6.34 12.76
N ASP A 335 16.04 6.23 11.46
CA ASP A 335 15.50 7.31 10.63
C ASP A 335 14.26 6.84 9.84
N HIS A 336 13.19 7.62 9.93
CA HIS A 336 11.91 7.28 9.32
C HIS A 336 11.89 7.41 7.79
N PHE A 337 12.85 8.12 7.20
CA PHE A 337 12.95 8.36 5.76
C PHE A 337 13.77 7.30 5.03
N TYR A 338 14.34 6.31 5.72
CA TYR A 338 15.16 5.26 5.10
C TYR A 338 14.44 3.93 4.91
N LYS A 339 14.97 3.14 3.98
CA LYS A 339 14.63 1.75 3.71
C LYS A 339 15.86 1.05 3.11
N GLY A 340 16.46 0.09 3.81
CA GLY A 340 17.55 -0.72 3.26
C GLY A 340 18.71 0.12 2.73
N TRP A 341 19.32 0.95 3.60
CA TRP A 341 20.39 1.90 3.27
C TRP A 341 20.05 3.00 2.26
N GLY A 342 18.88 2.97 1.62
CA GLY A 342 18.41 4.01 0.70
C GLY A 342 17.54 5.06 1.40
N ARG A 343 17.81 6.34 1.13
CA ARG A 343 16.99 7.46 1.57
C ARG A 343 15.75 7.60 0.69
N MET A 344 14.57 7.24 1.20
CA MET A 344 13.31 7.20 0.46
C MET A 344 12.61 8.56 0.34
N VAL A 345 12.88 9.48 1.27
CA VAL A 345 12.24 10.81 1.34
C VAL A 345 13.30 11.89 1.50
N ALA A 346 13.25 12.87 0.60
CA ALA A 346 14.00 14.11 0.73
C ALA A 346 13.23 15.10 1.61
N ASP A 347 13.95 16.00 2.29
CA ASP A 347 13.35 16.91 3.28
C ASP A 347 12.35 17.89 2.65
N ASP A 348 12.64 18.38 1.44
CA ASP A 348 11.73 19.25 0.67
C ASP A 348 10.41 18.53 0.33
N ARG A 349 10.48 17.24 0.00
CA ARG A 349 9.30 16.40 -0.23
C ARG A 349 8.52 16.15 1.05
N ALA A 350 9.19 16.01 2.20
CA ALA A 350 8.53 15.90 3.50
C ALA A 350 7.76 17.18 3.84
N VAL A 351 8.40 18.35 3.70
CA VAL A 351 7.76 19.66 3.90
C VAL A 351 6.56 19.85 2.98
N ALA A 352 6.69 19.52 1.69
CA ALA A 352 5.56 19.58 0.76
C ALA A 352 4.41 18.63 1.17
N GLY A 353 4.75 17.44 1.68
CA GLY A 353 3.78 16.49 2.22
C GLY A 353 3.02 17.02 3.44
N VAL A 354 3.73 17.65 4.39
CA VAL A 354 3.12 18.31 5.57
C VAL A 354 2.14 19.39 5.12
N LEU A 355 2.57 20.29 4.23
CA LEU A 355 1.71 21.38 3.74
C LEU A 355 0.45 20.85 3.05
N SER A 356 0.57 19.83 2.21
CA SER A 356 -0.58 19.23 1.54
C SER A 356 -1.58 18.60 2.52
N ILE A 357 -1.10 17.90 3.56
CA ILE A 357 -1.98 17.33 4.59
C ILE A 357 -2.71 18.44 5.36
N GLU A 358 -2.00 19.49 5.76
CA GLU A 358 -2.56 20.60 6.54
C GLU A 358 -3.57 21.45 5.77
N GLN A 359 -3.35 21.65 4.47
CA GLN A 359 -4.18 22.54 3.65
C GLN A 359 -5.40 21.82 3.08
N ASP A 360 -5.21 20.60 2.57
CA ASP A 360 -6.21 19.97 1.69
C ASP A 360 -6.91 18.77 2.34
N VAL A 361 -6.32 18.18 3.38
CA VAL A 361 -6.79 16.90 3.94
C VAL A 361 -7.41 17.07 5.33
N LEU A 362 -6.68 17.64 6.29
CA LEU A 362 -7.16 17.76 7.67
C LEU A 362 -8.37 18.71 7.83
N PRO A 363 -8.45 19.87 7.13
CA PRO A 363 -9.57 20.80 7.29
C PRO A 363 -10.94 20.20 6.93
N PRO A 364 -11.15 19.55 5.76
CA PRO A 364 -12.45 18.94 5.45
C PRO A 364 -12.81 17.80 6.42
N LEU A 365 -11.84 17.00 6.90
CA LEU A 365 -12.09 15.99 7.92
C LEU A 365 -12.58 16.61 9.24
N ALA A 366 -11.89 17.63 9.73
CA ALA A 366 -12.27 18.34 10.96
C ALA A 366 -13.68 18.94 10.83
N GLN A 367 -14.01 19.51 9.67
CA GLN A 367 -15.34 20.04 9.40
C GLN A 367 -16.42 18.94 9.41
N ALA A 368 -16.16 17.79 8.78
CA ALA A 368 -17.07 16.65 8.76
C ALA A 368 -17.35 16.12 10.16
N ILE A 369 -16.30 15.91 10.95
CA ILE A 369 -16.38 15.44 12.34
C ILE A 369 -17.18 16.43 13.19
N ALA A 370 -16.87 17.72 13.08
CA ALA A 370 -17.58 18.77 13.83
C ALA A 370 -19.07 18.88 13.45
N GLY A 371 -19.43 18.63 12.18
CA GLY A 371 -20.82 18.60 11.73
C GLY A 371 -21.62 17.50 12.44
N LEU A 372 -21.05 16.29 12.52
CA LEU A 372 -21.67 15.15 13.21
C LEU A 372 -21.67 15.34 14.74
N ASP A 373 -20.62 15.90 15.33
CA ASP A 373 -20.55 16.13 16.79
C ASP A 373 -21.56 17.16 17.31
N ARG A 374 -22.05 18.06 16.45
CA ARG A 374 -23.10 19.01 16.82
C ARG A 374 -24.49 18.38 16.88
N MET A 375 -24.66 17.16 16.35
CA MET A 375 -25.95 16.49 16.40
C MET A 375 -26.28 16.09 17.85
N PRO A 376 -27.50 16.36 18.33
CA PRO A 376 -27.88 16.04 19.71
C PRO A 376 -27.88 14.52 19.96
N SER A 377 -28.13 13.74 18.93
CA SER A 377 -28.07 12.28 18.92
C SER A 377 -27.63 11.81 17.54
N LEU A 378 -26.81 10.75 17.51
CA LEU A 378 -26.42 10.07 16.29
C LEU A 378 -27.01 8.66 16.27
N SER A 379 -27.56 8.26 15.13
CA SER A 379 -27.80 6.87 14.76
C SER A 379 -26.49 6.10 14.76
N ASP A 380 -26.60 4.76 14.76
CA ASP A 380 -25.41 3.90 14.76
C ASP A 380 -24.55 4.12 13.51
N THR A 381 -25.19 4.36 12.35
CA THR A 381 -24.48 4.65 11.09
C THR A 381 -23.73 5.98 11.15
N SER A 382 -24.37 7.06 11.61
CA SER A 382 -23.72 8.37 11.68
C SER A 382 -22.59 8.38 12.71
N ARG A 383 -22.76 7.64 13.81
CA ARG A 383 -21.70 7.42 14.81
C ARG A 383 -20.52 6.65 14.22
N ASP A 384 -20.77 5.56 13.50
CA ASP A 384 -19.74 4.77 12.85
C ASP A 384 -18.96 5.60 11.81
N VAL A 385 -19.65 6.38 10.97
CA VAL A 385 -19.02 7.29 10.01
C VAL A 385 -18.18 8.35 10.71
N ARG A 386 -18.70 8.96 11.79
CA ARG A 386 -17.93 9.94 12.58
C ARG A 386 -16.66 9.32 13.15
N ASP A 387 -16.76 8.15 13.77
CA ASP A 387 -15.65 7.48 14.42
C ASP A 387 -14.59 7.04 13.38
N ARG A 388 -15.01 6.63 12.18
CA ARG A 388 -14.11 6.38 11.05
C ARG A 388 -13.40 7.65 10.58
N LEU A 389 -14.12 8.75 10.40
CA LEU A 389 -13.49 10.03 10.01
C LEU A 389 -12.50 10.53 11.07
N ARG A 390 -12.80 10.35 12.36
CA ARG A 390 -11.86 10.63 13.46
C ARG A 390 -10.63 9.71 13.41
N CYS A 391 -10.83 8.42 13.17
CA CYS A 391 -9.71 7.49 13.00
C CYS A 391 -8.80 7.92 11.84
N LEU A 392 -9.38 8.24 10.68
CA LEU A 392 -8.64 8.74 9.53
C LEU A 392 -7.88 10.04 9.87
N TYR A 393 -8.53 10.96 10.57
CA TYR A 393 -7.90 12.19 11.04
C TYR A 393 -6.65 11.90 11.90
N HIS A 394 -6.78 11.04 12.93
CA HIS A 394 -5.65 10.69 13.79
C HIS A 394 -4.50 10.01 13.05
N LEU A 395 -4.81 9.11 12.12
CA LEU A 395 -3.81 8.45 11.27
C LEU A 395 -3.02 9.46 10.43
N LEU A 396 -3.72 10.42 9.82
CA LEU A 396 -3.09 11.43 8.96
C LEU A 396 -2.33 12.49 9.76
N VAL A 397 -2.77 12.80 10.98
CA VAL A 397 -2.00 13.64 11.92
C VAL A 397 -0.70 12.92 12.32
N THR A 398 -0.73 11.60 12.58
CA THR A 398 0.50 10.83 12.83
C THR A 398 1.45 10.87 11.64
N ASP A 399 0.94 10.70 10.41
CA ASP A 399 1.77 10.80 9.20
C ASP A 399 2.39 12.19 9.05
N ARG A 400 1.60 13.25 9.25
CA ARG A 400 2.06 14.65 9.24
C ARG A 400 3.15 14.89 10.29
N ASN A 401 2.93 14.45 11.52
CA ASN A 401 3.87 14.67 12.62
C ASN A 401 5.16 13.88 12.41
N LEU A 402 5.09 12.67 11.86
CA LEU A 402 6.27 11.89 11.51
C LEU A 402 7.13 12.60 10.46
N LEU A 403 6.52 13.14 9.39
CA LEU A 403 7.23 13.89 8.36
C LEU A 403 7.92 15.13 8.93
N GLU A 404 7.18 15.94 9.69
CA GLU A 404 7.69 17.17 10.32
C GLU A 404 8.80 16.88 11.34
N ALA A 405 8.61 15.89 12.21
CA ALA A 405 9.60 15.57 13.24
C ALA A 405 10.90 15.02 12.63
N GLN A 406 10.82 14.12 11.64
CA GLN A 406 12.02 13.58 11.00
C GLN A 406 12.80 14.67 10.25
N GLU A 407 12.12 15.54 9.50
CA GLU A 407 12.79 16.68 8.86
C GLU A 407 13.38 17.66 9.90
N ALA A 408 12.68 17.91 11.01
CA ALA A 408 13.22 18.74 12.08
C ALA A 408 14.47 18.13 12.76
N ILE A 409 14.53 16.81 12.92
CA ILE A 409 15.75 16.11 13.38
C ILE A 409 16.90 16.35 12.39
N HIS A 410 16.66 16.20 11.08
CA HIS A 410 17.67 16.49 10.05
C HIS A 410 18.16 17.94 10.10
N ALA A 411 17.24 18.90 10.28
CA ALA A 411 17.59 20.31 10.37
C ALA A 411 18.46 20.61 11.60
N CYS A 412 18.14 20.05 12.77
CA CYS A 412 18.97 20.16 13.98
C CYS A 412 20.40 19.64 13.74
N LEU A 413 20.49 18.44 13.14
CA LEU A 413 21.74 17.77 12.84
C LEU A 413 22.58 18.50 11.77
N ALA A 414 21.92 19.10 10.77
CA ALA A 414 22.57 19.88 9.73
C ALA A 414 23.12 21.22 10.24
N GLU A 415 22.40 21.88 11.16
CA GLU A 415 22.84 23.14 11.77
C GLU A 415 24.06 22.93 12.68
N ASN A 416 24.01 21.94 13.56
CA ASN A 416 25.12 21.62 14.46
C ASN A 416 25.16 20.13 14.80
N ARG A 417 26.12 19.41 14.21
CA ARG A 417 26.29 17.97 14.42
C ARG A 417 26.77 17.61 15.83
N GLU A 418 27.60 18.46 16.45
CA GLU A 418 28.20 18.18 17.76
C GLU A 418 27.24 18.51 18.90
N HIS A 419 26.41 19.54 18.70
CA HIS A 419 25.44 20.01 19.69
C HIS A 419 24.07 20.30 19.07
N PRO A 420 23.39 19.28 18.49
CA PRO A 420 22.08 19.46 17.86
C PRO A 420 21.00 19.91 18.86
N GLU A 421 21.22 19.69 20.15
CA GLU A 421 20.36 20.15 21.24
C GLU A 421 20.29 21.69 21.37
N ASN A 422 21.23 22.42 20.75
CA ASN A 422 21.28 23.88 20.74
C ASN A 422 20.68 24.50 19.46
N SER A 423 20.24 23.68 18.50
CA SER A 423 19.64 24.16 17.24
C SER A 423 18.33 24.92 17.48
N VAL A 424 18.09 25.95 16.68
CA VAL A 424 16.81 26.67 16.67
C VAL A 424 15.63 25.78 16.25
N HIS A 425 15.91 24.71 15.49
CA HIS A 425 14.89 23.75 15.04
C HIS A 425 14.40 22.82 16.15
N ARG A 426 15.09 22.75 17.30
CA ARG A 426 14.68 21.92 18.44
C ARG A 426 13.30 22.29 18.98
N GLN A 427 12.94 23.58 18.98
CA GLN A 427 11.63 24.02 19.43
C GLN A 427 10.51 23.49 18.53
N ARG A 428 10.75 23.46 17.21
CA ARG A 428 9.83 22.90 16.22
C ARG A 428 9.66 21.40 16.42
N LEU A 429 10.75 20.67 16.62
CA LEU A 429 10.73 19.24 16.92
C LEU A 429 9.93 18.94 18.20
N ALA A 430 10.20 19.65 19.30
CA ALA A 430 9.50 19.45 20.57
C ALA A 430 7.99 19.71 20.43
N ALA A 431 7.60 20.78 19.75
CA ALA A 431 6.18 21.08 19.49
C ALA A 431 5.50 19.98 18.66
N CYS A 432 6.22 19.39 17.70
CA CYS A 432 5.70 18.30 16.88
C CYS A 432 5.52 17.00 17.69
N ILE A 433 6.47 16.67 18.58
CA ILE A 433 6.36 15.51 19.48
C ILE A 433 5.20 15.69 20.46
N ASP A 434 5.01 16.90 21.00
CA ASP A 434 3.86 17.22 21.86
C ASP A 434 2.52 17.06 21.13
N ALA A 435 2.45 17.53 19.88
CA ALA A 435 1.28 17.35 19.03
C ALA A 435 0.99 15.87 18.78
N GLU A 436 2.01 15.04 18.57
CA GLU A 436 1.83 13.60 18.39
C GLU A 436 1.44 12.87 19.69
N LEU A 437 1.95 13.31 20.83
CA LEU A 437 1.51 12.81 22.14
C LEU A 437 0.03 13.10 22.37
N ALA A 438 -0.43 14.32 22.07
CA ALA A 438 -1.83 14.69 22.17
C ALA A 438 -2.69 13.85 21.21
N ASN A 439 -2.30 13.78 19.93
CA ASN A 439 -2.98 12.98 18.93
C ASN A 439 -3.07 11.50 19.30
N THR A 440 -1.99 10.91 19.82
CA THR A 440 -1.95 9.49 20.22
C THR A 440 -2.87 9.22 21.42
N ARG A 441 -2.95 10.15 22.38
CA ARG A 441 -3.88 10.03 23.53
C ARG A 441 -5.33 10.09 23.07
N ASP A 442 -5.68 11.03 22.20
CA ASP A 442 -7.03 11.16 21.66
C ASP A 442 -7.40 9.95 20.81
N PHE A 443 -6.46 9.46 19.99
CA PHE A 443 -6.66 8.27 19.18
C PHE A 443 -6.87 7.02 20.05
N MET A 444 -6.08 6.87 21.11
CA MET A 444 -6.28 5.80 22.09
C MET A 444 -7.68 5.89 22.74
N GLY A 445 -8.13 7.09 23.09
CA GLY A 445 -9.48 7.33 23.61
C GLY A 445 -10.58 6.93 22.62
N LEU A 446 -10.41 7.25 21.34
CA LEU A 446 -11.32 6.80 20.27
C LEU A 446 -11.37 5.27 20.19
N ILE A 447 -10.22 4.60 20.14
CA ILE A 447 -10.15 3.13 20.04
C ILE A 447 -10.79 2.45 21.27
N GLN A 448 -10.66 3.05 22.46
CA GLN A 448 -11.24 2.49 23.68
C GLN A 448 -12.76 2.68 23.80
N THR A 449 -13.32 3.70 23.15
CA THR A 449 -14.72 4.12 23.36
C THR A 449 -15.61 3.89 22.15
N SER A 450 -15.04 3.79 20.95
CA SER A 450 -15.80 3.54 19.73
C SER A 450 -16.33 2.10 19.72
N PRO A 451 -17.62 1.90 19.38
CA PRO A 451 -18.15 0.56 19.12
C PRO A 451 -17.72 0.02 17.75
N SER A 452 -17.08 0.83 16.90
CA SER A 452 -16.74 0.49 15.53
C SER A 452 -15.43 -0.29 15.41
N HIS A 453 -15.37 -1.21 14.44
CA HIS A 453 -14.13 -1.86 14.04
C HIS A 453 -13.33 -0.95 13.11
N LEU A 454 -12.42 -0.17 13.68
CA LEU A 454 -11.66 0.87 12.98
C LEU A 454 -10.34 0.37 12.40
N ILE A 455 -9.55 -0.35 13.21
CA ILE A 455 -8.24 -0.91 12.87
C ILE A 455 -8.32 -2.44 12.95
N PRO A 456 -7.74 -3.19 12.00
CA PRO A 456 -7.70 -4.64 12.07
C PRO A 456 -6.84 -5.10 13.25
N GLU A 457 -7.48 -5.82 14.16
CA GLU A 457 -6.87 -6.40 15.35
C GLU A 457 -7.02 -7.93 15.36
N THR A 458 -6.09 -8.62 16.00
CA THR A 458 -6.15 -10.07 16.21
C THR A 458 -5.85 -10.43 17.66
N SER A 459 -6.63 -11.36 18.22
CA SER A 459 -6.33 -11.99 19.51
C SER A 459 -5.30 -13.12 19.36
N GLY A 460 -5.10 -13.63 18.15
CA GLY A 460 -4.14 -14.67 17.79
C GLY A 460 -2.73 -14.10 17.56
N GLU A 461 -2.03 -14.66 16.57
CA GLU A 461 -0.72 -14.18 16.18
C GLU A 461 -0.83 -12.83 15.45
N GLU A 462 -0.02 -11.86 15.89
CA GLU A 462 0.09 -10.57 15.21
C GLU A 462 0.74 -10.78 13.84
N THR A 463 0.23 -10.11 12.82
CA THR A 463 0.76 -10.22 11.46
C THR A 463 1.24 -8.87 10.98
N THR A 464 1.91 -8.81 9.84
CA THR A 464 2.37 -7.55 9.25
C THR A 464 1.22 -6.63 8.78
N TYR A 465 -0.04 -7.08 8.82
CA TYR A 465 -1.21 -6.29 8.43
C TYR A 465 -2.27 -6.13 9.53
N MET A 466 -2.17 -6.88 10.63
CA MET A 466 -3.10 -6.82 11.75
C MET A 466 -2.33 -6.58 13.05
N HIS A 467 -2.81 -5.68 13.90
CA HIS A 467 -2.20 -5.39 15.18
C HIS A 467 -2.69 -6.35 16.28
N LYS A 468 -1.87 -6.57 17.32
CA LYS A 468 -2.30 -7.36 18.47
C LYS A 468 -3.39 -6.61 19.25
N ALA A 469 -4.48 -7.31 19.55
CA ALA A 469 -5.54 -6.78 20.40
C ALA A 469 -5.14 -6.77 21.89
N PRO A 470 -5.52 -5.73 22.67
CA PRO A 470 -6.15 -4.49 22.20
C PRO A 470 -5.10 -3.52 21.63
N PHE A 471 -5.38 -2.87 20.51
CA PHE A 471 -4.50 -1.89 19.87
C PHE A 471 -4.22 -0.69 20.78
N SER A 472 -5.17 -0.32 21.64
CA SER A 472 -5.00 0.73 22.64
C SER A 472 -3.83 0.47 23.60
N TRP A 473 -3.46 -0.78 23.86
CA TRP A 473 -2.25 -1.11 24.62
C TRP A 473 -0.98 -0.72 23.87
N GLN A 474 -0.91 -0.96 22.56
CA GLN A 474 0.24 -0.55 21.74
C GLN A 474 0.38 0.99 21.72
N LEU A 475 -0.74 1.71 21.62
CA LEU A 475 -0.76 3.18 21.71
C LEU A 475 -0.31 3.67 23.10
N ALA A 476 -0.70 2.99 24.18
CA ALA A 476 -0.22 3.31 25.52
C ALA A 476 1.30 3.12 25.66
N CYS A 477 1.85 2.05 25.08
CA CYS A 477 3.30 1.84 25.02
C CYS A 477 4.01 2.93 24.20
N LYS A 478 3.44 3.35 23.07
CA LYS A 478 3.93 4.48 22.26
C LYS A 478 4.03 5.76 23.10
N ILE A 479 2.95 6.13 23.81
CA ILE A 479 2.88 7.31 24.68
C ILE A 479 3.99 7.26 25.72
N GLN A 480 4.13 6.14 26.44
CA GLN A 480 5.14 6.00 27.48
C GLN A 480 6.57 6.13 26.94
N GLY A 481 6.85 5.56 25.77
CA GLY A 481 8.16 5.70 25.11
C GLY A 481 8.42 7.15 24.71
N MET A 482 7.44 7.83 24.11
CA MET A 482 7.55 9.24 23.76
C MET A 482 7.76 10.14 24.99
N GLU A 483 7.06 9.89 26.09
CA GLU A 483 7.23 10.66 27.34
C GLU A 483 8.62 10.48 27.95
N ARG A 484 9.16 9.25 27.95
CA ARG A 484 10.51 8.97 28.46
C ARG A 484 11.61 9.69 27.68
N HIS A 485 11.46 9.73 26.37
CA HIS A 485 12.49 10.19 25.42
C HIS A 485 12.19 11.58 24.85
N ARG A 486 11.20 12.29 25.40
CA ARG A 486 10.73 13.58 24.88
C ARG A 486 11.84 14.63 24.77
N ASP A 487 12.72 14.65 25.77
CA ASP A 487 13.72 15.71 25.95
C ASP A 487 15.12 15.29 25.48
N ASP A 488 15.25 14.11 24.89
CA ASP A 488 16.50 13.59 24.35
C ASP A 488 17.08 14.53 23.27
N PRO A 489 18.43 14.56 23.11
CA PRO A 489 19.03 15.29 22.01
C PRO A 489 18.61 14.68 20.65
N PRO A 490 18.42 15.48 19.59
CA PRO A 490 18.15 14.95 18.25
C PRO A 490 19.33 14.13 17.72
N GLY A 491 19.09 12.97 17.13
CA GLY A 491 20.20 12.13 16.66
C GLY A 491 19.86 10.71 16.21
N PRO A 492 20.91 9.88 15.98
CA PRO A 492 22.31 10.29 15.87
C PRO A 492 22.62 10.82 14.44
N TRP A 493 23.75 11.49 14.27
CA TRP A 493 24.31 11.69 12.92
C TRP A 493 24.84 10.37 12.36
N PHE A 494 24.56 10.10 11.09
CA PHE A 494 25.18 9.02 10.32
C PHE A 494 25.40 9.49 8.88
N ASP A 495 26.45 9.00 8.22
CA ASP A 495 26.93 9.56 6.95
C ASP A 495 25.91 9.42 5.81
N GLU A 496 25.06 8.40 5.87
CA GLU A 496 24.01 8.17 4.89
C GLU A 496 23.01 9.34 4.81
N LEU A 497 22.86 10.16 5.88
CA LEU A 497 22.04 11.40 5.86
C LEU A 497 22.38 12.35 4.70
N THR A 498 23.62 12.28 4.21
CA THR A 498 24.10 13.10 3.08
C THR A 498 23.72 12.56 1.71
N GLN A 499 23.18 11.34 1.62
CA GLN A 499 22.74 10.75 0.37
C GLN A 499 21.56 11.56 -0.23
N PRO A 500 21.52 11.73 -1.56
CA PRO A 500 20.35 12.30 -2.22
C PRO A 500 19.13 11.40 -1.98
N GLY A 501 18.01 11.98 -1.55
CA GLY A 501 16.77 11.24 -1.38
C GLY A 501 16.18 10.77 -2.71
N GLY A 502 15.47 9.64 -2.71
CA GLY A 502 14.82 9.03 -3.87
C GLY A 502 14.87 7.50 -3.79
N TRP A 503 13.96 6.81 -4.48
CA TRP A 503 14.10 5.35 -4.60
C TRP A 503 15.42 5.02 -5.31
N THR A 504 16.08 3.92 -4.93
CA THR A 504 17.25 3.41 -5.68
C THR A 504 16.96 3.17 -7.17
N SER A 505 15.70 2.90 -7.53
CA SER A 505 15.21 2.86 -8.91
C SER A 505 15.07 4.26 -9.56
N ASP A 506 14.71 5.28 -8.80
CA ASP A 506 14.63 6.68 -9.27
C ASP A 506 16.02 7.30 -9.42
N LEU A 507 17.00 6.75 -8.70
CA LEU A 507 18.42 7.06 -8.84
C LEU A 507 19.06 6.36 -10.03
N ALA A 508 18.38 5.47 -10.77
CA ALA A 508 18.96 4.77 -11.91
C ALA A 508 19.61 5.71 -12.96
N PRO A 509 19.03 6.87 -13.31
CA PRO A 509 19.69 7.85 -14.19
C PRO A 509 20.94 8.47 -13.55
N GLN A 510 20.89 8.75 -12.24
CA GLN A 510 22.00 9.38 -11.50
C GLN A 510 23.16 8.39 -11.27
N LEU A 511 22.84 7.12 -10.99
CA LEU A 511 23.77 5.99 -10.90
C LEU A 511 24.39 5.67 -12.26
N ALA A 512 23.63 5.75 -13.35
CA ALA A 512 24.18 5.62 -14.70
C ALA A 512 25.22 6.71 -14.98
N THR A 513 24.91 7.96 -14.60
CA THR A 513 25.83 9.11 -14.75
C THR A 513 27.07 8.98 -13.87
N LEU A 514 26.93 8.51 -12.63
CA LEU A 514 28.03 8.22 -11.71
C LEU A 514 28.93 7.10 -12.23
N THR A 515 28.33 6.01 -12.72
CA THR A 515 29.05 4.86 -13.30
C THR A 515 29.81 5.27 -14.56
N GLN A 516 29.23 6.13 -15.39
CA GLN A 516 29.89 6.69 -16.57
C GLN A 516 31.07 7.59 -16.18
N SER A 517 30.91 8.46 -15.16
CA SER A 517 32.03 9.28 -14.66
C SER A 517 33.16 8.46 -14.01
N LEU A 518 32.82 7.34 -13.36
CA LEU A 518 33.78 6.42 -12.74
C LEU A 518 34.53 5.59 -13.80
N LEU A 519 33.85 5.25 -14.90
CA LEU A 519 34.47 4.59 -16.06
C LEU A 519 35.38 5.54 -16.83
N GLU A 520 34.99 6.81 -17.01
CA GLU A 520 35.80 7.85 -17.66
C GLU A 520 37.05 8.22 -16.84
N ARG A 521 36.97 8.16 -15.50
CA ARG A 521 38.13 8.32 -14.61
C ARG A 521 39.11 7.15 -14.64
N ARG A 522 38.70 5.97 -15.14
CA ARG A 522 39.58 4.80 -15.31
C ARG A 522 40.21 4.72 -16.70
N THR A 523 39.79 5.54 -17.66
CA THR A 523 40.29 5.55 -19.04
C THR A 523 41.18 6.75 -19.36
N THR A 524 41.49 7.59 -18.37
CA THR A 524 42.51 8.63 -18.52
C THR A 524 43.83 8.13 -17.91
N PRO A 525 44.96 8.11 -18.66
CA PRO A 525 46.24 7.54 -18.21
C PRO A 525 46.80 8.12 -16.91
#